data_AF-A0A2H9NV39-F1
#
_entry.id   AF-A0A2H9NV39-F1
#
_cell.length_a   1.000
_cell.length_b   1.000
_cell.length_c   1.000
_cell.angle_alpha   90.00
_cell.angle_beta   90.00
_cell.angle_gamma   90.00
#
_symmetry.space_group_name_H-M   'P 1'
#
loop_
_entity.id
_entity.type
_entity.pdbx_description
1 polymer ?
#
loop_
_entity_poly.entity_id
_entity_poly.type
_entity_poly.pdbx_seq_one_letter_code
_entity_poly.pdbx_strand_id
1 'polypeptide(L)' 'MSTCGKQCEVYTRIVGYFRPVQRWNDGKKEEYKFRQEYLEEKGLQNEFKKVQAAPEVSVPLKGIPAEI' A
#
# COMPACT_ATOMS: atom_id res chain seq x y z
N MET A 1 1.12 -24.95 16.86
CA MET A 1 1.17 -24.64 15.43
C MET A 1 1.84 -25.79 14.71
N SER A 2 1.11 -26.55 13.91
CA SER A 2 1.67 -27.66 13.13
C SER A 2 2.42 -27.13 11.92
N THR A 3 3.75 -27.20 11.95
CA THR A 3 4.63 -26.89 10.82
C THR A 3 5.08 -28.19 10.15
N CYS A 4 4.93 -28.28 8.82
CA CYS A 4 5.27 -29.52 8.08
C CYS A 4 6.77 -29.65 7.77
N GLY A 5 7.58 -28.61 8.04
CA GLY A 5 9.04 -28.60 7.85
C GLY A 5 9.54 -28.57 6.41
N LYS A 6 8.64 -28.55 5.41
CA LYS A 6 9.00 -28.54 3.98
C LYS A 6 9.24 -27.11 3.47
N GLN A 7 10.05 -26.99 2.43
CA GLN A 7 10.25 -25.71 1.75
C GLN A 7 8.98 -25.30 1.00
N CYS A 8 8.58 -24.05 1.16
CA CYS A 8 7.47 -23.46 0.44
C CYS A 8 7.98 -22.83 -0.87
N GLU A 9 7.23 -23.04 -1.95
CA GLU A 9 7.50 -22.36 -3.21
C GLU A 9 6.97 -20.92 -3.13
N VAL A 10 7.84 -19.95 -3.41
CA VAL A 10 7.50 -18.52 -3.35
C VAL A 10 7.13 -18.04 -4.74
N TYR A 11 5.97 -17.41 -4.86
CA TYR A 11 5.43 -16.88 -6.11
C TYR A 11 5.38 -15.36 -6.09
N THR A 12 5.50 -14.76 -7.27
CA THR A 12 5.43 -13.31 -7.46
C THR A 12 4.73 -12.95 -8.76
N ARG A 13 4.11 -11.77 -8.80
CA ARG A 13 3.33 -11.28 -9.93
C ARG A 13 4.21 -10.49 -10.89
N ILE A 14 4.29 -10.94 -12.15
CA ILE A 14 5.15 -10.30 -13.17
C ILE A 14 4.39 -9.26 -13.98
N VAL A 15 3.59 -9.68 -14.97
CA VAL A 15 2.79 -8.83 -15.88
C VAL A 15 1.36 -9.37 -15.97
N GLY A 16 0.74 -9.61 -14.82
CA GLY A 16 -0.65 -10.07 -14.74
C GLY A 16 -0.82 -11.53 -14.29
N TYR A 17 0.24 -12.33 -14.22
CA TYR A 17 0.18 -13.71 -13.70
C TYR A 17 1.31 -14.00 -12.68
N PHE A 18 1.13 -15.08 -11.91
CA PHE A 18 2.09 -15.54 -10.90
C PHE A 18 3.12 -16.49 -11.50
N ARG A 19 4.41 -16.27 -11.19
CA ARG A 19 5.53 -17.15 -11.55
C ARG A 19 6.33 -17.50 -10.30
N PRO A 20 6.82 -18.75 -10.14
CA PRO A 20 7.67 -19.11 -9.03
C PRO A 20 9.02 -18.40 -9.13
N VAL A 21 9.44 -17.77 -8.04
CA VAL A 21 10.69 -16.99 -7.94
C VAL A 21 11.90 -17.86 -8.21
N GLN A 22 11.85 -19.13 -7.80
CA GLN A 22 12.94 -20.09 -8.02
C GLN A 22 13.26 -20.32 -9.51
N ARG A 23 12.34 -20.02 -10.43
CA ARG A 23 12.52 -20.19 -11.89
C ARG A 23 12.86 -18.88 -12.62
N TRP A 24 13.42 -17.91 -11.92
CA TRP A 24 13.87 -16.65 -12.51
C TRP A 24 15.23 -16.81 -13.18
N ASN A 25 15.34 -16.35 -14.42
CA ASN A 25 16.62 -16.17 -15.09
C ASN A 25 17.29 -14.87 -14.62
N ASP A 26 18.56 -14.67 -14.96
CA ASP A 26 19.33 -13.53 -14.44
C ASP A 26 18.80 -12.18 -14.95
N GLY A 27 18.31 -12.14 -16.19
CA GLY A 27 17.65 -10.94 -16.72
C GLY A 27 16.40 -10.53 -15.92
N LYS A 28 15.59 -11.48 -15.43
CA LYS A 28 14.43 -11.16 -14.58
C LYS A 28 14.82 -10.73 -13.17
N LYS A 29 15.90 -11.27 -12.61
CA LYS A 29 16.44 -10.78 -11.34
C LYS A 29 16.90 -9.34 -11.47
N GLU A 30 17.56 -9.00 -12.58
CA GLU A 30 18.04 -7.65 -12.85
C GLU A 30 16.87 -6.69 -13.11
N GLU A 31 15.90 -7.07 -13.96
CA GLU A 31 14.67 -6.31 -14.18
C GLU A 31 13.93 -6.01 -12.86
N TYR A 32 13.88 -6.99 -11.94
CA TYR A 32 13.19 -6.83 -10.67
C TYR A 32 13.84 -5.77 -9.77
N LYS A 33 15.16 -5.60 -9.81
CA LYS A 33 15.87 -4.58 -9.01
C LYS A 33 15.46 -3.15 -9.39
N PHE A 34 15.03 -2.94 -10.62
CA PHE A 34 14.55 -1.64 -11.10
C PHE A 34 13.08 -1.38 -10.75
N ARG A 35 12.35 -2.35 -10.16
CA ARG A 35 10.98 -2.12 -9.71
C ARG A 35 10.98 -1.22 -8.48
N GLN A 36 10.13 -0.19 -8.50
CA GLN A 36 9.95 0.70 -7.38
C GLN A 36 8.61 0.41 -6.69
N GLU A 37 8.65 0.19 -5.38
CA GLU A 37 7.45 0.14 -4.57
C GLU A 37 6.88 1.54 -4.34
N TYR A 38 5.55 1.61 -4.23
CA TYR A 38 4.88 2.82 -3.81
C TYR A 38 4.94 2.91 -2.29
N LEU A 39 5.51 3.99 -1.78
CA LEU A 39 5.52 4.30 -0.35
C LEU A 39 4.52 5.43 -0.10
N GLU A 40 3.51 5.14 0.71
CA GLU A 40 2.43 6.08 1.06
C GLU A 40 2.97 7.38 1.68
N GLU A 41 4.00 7.29 2.51
CA GLU A 41 4.67 8.44 3.13
C GLU A 41 5.21 9.42 2.08
N LYS A 42 5.81 8.91 1.00
CA LYS A 42 6.32 9.73 -0.12
C LYS A 42 5.20 10.36 -0.93
N GLY A 43 4.04 9.70 -1.00
CA GLY A 43 2.85 10.25 -1.66
C GLY A 43 2.18 11.38 -0.86
N LEU A 44 2.22 11.30 0.48
CA LEU A 44 1.64 12.28 1.39
C LEU A 44 2.53 13.53 1.59
N GLN A 45 3.84 13.41 1.36
CA GLN A 45 4.82 14.51 1.47
C GLN A 45 4.66 15.57 0.38
N ASN A 46 3.98 15.26 -0.71
CA ASN A 46 3.48 16.31 -1.59
C ASN A 46 2.38 17.04 -0.83
N GLU A 47 2.74 18.16 -0.20
CA GLU A 47 1.77 19.20 0.14
C GLU A 47 1.01 19.50 -1.14
N PHE A 48 -0.15 18.88 -1.34
CA PHE A 48 -1.16 19.31 -2.29
C PHE A 48 -1.25 20.81 -2.07
N LYS A 49 -0.71 21.62 -3.01
CA LYS A 49 -0.66 23.09 -2.93
C LYS A 49 -1.94 23.51 -2.23
N LYS A 50 -1.82 24.04 -1.00
CA LYS A 50 -2.93 24.49 -0.18
C LYS A 50 -3.87 25.27 -1.08
N VAL A 51 -4.90 24.60 -1.60
CA VAL A 51 -6.02 25.28 -2.23
C VAL A 51 -6.61 26.03 -1.06
N GLN A 52 -6.52 27.35 -1.16
CA GLN A 52 -6.78 28.32 -0.12
C GLN A 52 -7.96 27.87 0.74
N ALA A 53 -7.72 27.84 2.05
CA ALA A 53 -8.68 27.42 3.05
C ALA A 53 -10.08 27.93 2.70
N ALA A 54 -10.98 27.00 2.35
CA ALA A 54 -12.40 27.31 2.38
C ALA A 54 -12.72 27.73 3.82
N PRO A 55 -13.36 28.89 4.04
CA PRO A 55 -13.61 29.37 5.39
C PRO A 55 -14.41 28.32 6.15
N GLU A 56 -13.87 27.95 7.30
CA GLU A 56 -14.49 27.10 8.30
C GLU A 56 -15.88 27.61 8.67
N VAL A 57 -16.92 27.04 8.05
CA VAL A 57 -18.28 27.15 8.55
C VAL A 57 -18.37 26.19 9.74
N SER A 58 -18.20 26.76 10.93
CA SER A 58 -18.43 26.08 12.20
C SER A 58 -19.90 25.66 12.28
N VAL A 59 -20.16 24.36 12.11
CA VAL A 59 -21.46 23.79 12.47
C VAL A 59 -21.42 23.47 13.96
N PRO A 60 -22.16 24.19 14.82
CA PRO A 60 -22.16 23.88 16.24
C PRO A 60 -22.90 22.55 16.48
N LEU A 61 -22.21 21.58 17.07
CA LEU A 61 -22.82 20.41 17.67
C LEU A 61 -23.63 20.87 18.89
N LYS A 62 -24.90 21.25 18.67
CA LYS A 62 -25.83 21.49 19.79
C LYS A 62 -26.39 20.14 20.23
N GLY A 63 -26.19 19.86 21.52
CA GLY A 63 -26.25 18.54 22.12
C GLY A 63 -27.55 17.78 21.95
N ILE A 64 -27.40 16.46 21.85
CA ILE A 64 -28.49 15.50 21.98
C ILE A 64 -28.55 15.13 23.48
N PRO A 65 -29.60 15.51 24.23
CA PRO A 65 -29.75 15.03 25.60
C PRO A 65 -30.07 13.53 25.56
N ALA A 66 -29.29 12.76 26.32
CA ALA A 66 -29.51 11.34 26.54
C ALA A 66 -30.57 11.17 27.64
N GLU A 67 -31.83 10.95 27.25
CA GLU A 67 -32.86 10.32 28.08
C GLU A 67 -34.02 9.87 27.16
N ILE A 68 -34.22 8.54 27.06
CA ILE A 68 -35.45 7.74 27.25
C ILE A 68 -34.97 6.33 27.56
#